data_AF-A0A4S1XD63-F1
#
_entry.id   AF-A0A4S1XD63-F1
#
_cell.length_a   1.000
_cell.length_b   1.000
_cell.length_c   1.000
_cell.angle_alpha   90.00
_cell.angle_beta   90.00
_cell.angle_gamma   90.00
#
_symmetry.space_group_name_H-M   'P 1'
#
loop_
_entity.id
_entity.type
_entity.pdbx_description
1 polymer ?
#
loop_
_entity_poly.entity_id
_entity_poly.type
_entity_poly.pdbx_seq_one_letter_code
_entity_poly.pdbx_strand_id
1 'polypeptide(L)'
;MARSLLAALPRAAASFPVAEEEAVARQMPMPGTGTTQPVPTVAMLVTLAAADPSIERRRKQAVDAERGINALDKLHKEIATGTPSVERLREIVEWSENLEPSDDPVLAGILSDIDLRVRVELAKVDVQA
;
A
#
# COMPACT_ATOMS: atom_id res chain seq x y z
N MET A 1 -39.54 17.13 -0.26
CA MET A 1 -39.60 17.13 1.21
C MET A 1 -38.26 16.60 1.73
N ALA A 2 -37.44 17.48 2.29
CA ALA A 2 -36.08 17.18 2.72
C ALA A 2 -36.09 16.44 4.07
N ARG A 3 -35.49 15.25 4.14
CA ARG A 3 -35.30 14.50 5.37
C ARG A 3 -33.92 14.82 5.94
N SER A 4 -33.95 15.39 7.13
CA SER A 4 -32.87 15.89 7.98
C SER A 4 -31.90 14.78 8.44
N LEU A 5 -30.62 14.98 8.14
CA LEU A 5 -29.48 14.23 8.71
C LEU A 5 -28.94 15.02 9.90
N LEU A 6 -29.35 14.66 11.12
CA LEU A 6 -28.76 15.21 12.35
C LEU A 6 -28.90 14.20 13.49
N ALA A 7 -27.78 14.03 14.20
CA ALA A 7 -27.63 13.42 15.51
C ALA A 7 -27.57 11.87 15.60
N ALA A 8 -26.35 11.33 15.50
CA ALA A 8 -25.94 10.16 16.28
C ALA A 8 -24.40 10.09 16.39
N LEU A 9 -23.79 10.98 17.19
CA LEU A 9 -22.45 10.73 17.72
C LEU A 9 -22.59 10.06 19.10
N PRO A 10 -21.95 8.89 19.35
CA PRO A 10 -21.93 8.31 20.69
C PRO A 10 -21.02 9.12 21.63
N ARG A 11 -21.55 9.42 22.81
CA ARG A 11 -20.91 10.13 23.91
C ARG A 11 -19.87 9.22 24.59
N ALA A 12 -18.60 9.60 24.55
CA ALA A 12 -17.54 8.92 25.30
C ALA A 12 -17.70 9.20 26.81
N ALA A 13 -17.83 8.13 27.60
CA ALA A 13 -17.69 8.16 29.05
C ALA A 13 -16.55 7.22 29.43
N ALA A 14 -15.35 7.78 29.63
CA ALA A 14 -14.24 7.08 30.23
C ALA A 14 -14.38 7.19 31.76
N SER A 15 -14.80 6.10 32.41
CA SER A 15 -14.78 5.95 33.86
C SER A 15 -13.41 5.42 34.29
N PHE A 16 -12.67 6.20 35.08
CA PHE A 16 -11.44 5.76 35.76
C PHE A 16 -11.80 4.92 36.99
N PRO A 17 -11.29 3.68 37.15
CA PRO A 17 -11.30 3.03 38.45
C PRO A 17 -10.11 3.51 39.29
N VAL A 18 -10.42 4.09 40.45
CA VAL A 18 -9.50 4.18 41.58
C VAL A 18 -9.41 2.77 42.19
N ALA A 19 -8.21 2.19 42.19
CA ALA A 19 -7.89 0.99 42.94
C ALA A 19 -6.83 1.37 43.98
N GLU A 20 -7.22 1.35 45.25
CA GLU A 20 -6.30 1.38 46.39
C GLU A 20 -5.52 0.05 46.49
N GLU A 21 -4.32 0.17 47.04
CA GLU A 21 -3.18 -0.75 47.00
C GLU A 21 -3.43 -2.20 47.45
N GLU A 22 -2.75 -3.14 46.76
CA GLU A 22 -2.13 -4.28 47.43
C GLU A 22 -0.74 -4.55 46.82
N ALA A 23 0.28 -4.41 47.66
CA ALA A 23 1.68 -4.52 47.29
C ALA A 23 2.09 -5.98 47.05
N VAL A 24 2.44 -6.31 45.81
CA VAL A 24 3.28 -7.46 45.48
C VAL A 24 4.45 -6.95 44.65
N ALA A 25 5.65 -7.03 45.23
CA ALA A 25 6.89 -6.59 44.59
C ALA A 25 7.15 -7.39 43.31
N ARG A 26 6.78 -6.82 42.16
CA ARG A 26 7.30 -7.25 40.86
C ARG A 26 8.68 -6.65 40.67
N GLN A 27 9.68 -7.51 40.51
CA GLN A 27 11.04 -7.12 40.12
C GLN A 27 10.97 -6.24 38.87
N MET A 28 11.47 -5.01 38.98
CA MET A 28 11.57 -4.09 37.86
C MET A 28 12.59 -4.63 36.85
N PRO A 29 12.29 -4.69 35.54
CA PRO A 29 13.34 -4.80 34.55
C PRO A 29 14.21 -3.54 34.65
N MET A 30 15.52 -3.73 34.75
CA MET A 30 16.48 -2.62 34.70
C MET A 30 16.24 -1.81 33.41
N PRO A 31 16.35 -0.47 33.45
CA PRO A 31 16.31 0.34 32.24
C PRO A 31 17.51 -0.03 31.37
N GLY A 32 17.28 -0.92 30.41
CA GLY A 32 18.16 -1.07 29.26
C GLY A 32 18.30 0.31 28.62
N THR A 33 19.54 0.69 28.34
CA THR A 33 19.95 1.91 27.64
C THR A 33 18.87 2.38 26.68
N GLY A 34 18.10 3.38 27.12
CA GLY A 34 17.01 3.92 26.34
C GLY A 34 17.57 4.37 25.01
N THR A 35 17.13 3.75 23.92
CA THR A 35 17.24 4.36 22.61
C THR A 35 16.56 5.70 22.73
N THR A 36 17.32 6.79 22.79
CA THR A 36 16.81 8.16 22.77
C THR A 36 16.09 8.30 21.43
N GLN A 37 14.79 8.05 21.43
CA GLN A 37 13.97 8.29 20.25
C GLN A 37 14.02 9.80 19.99
N PRO A 38 14.52 10.25 18.84
CA PRO A 38 14.65 11.67 18.57
C PRO A 38 13.28 12.33 18.64
N VAL A 39 13.16 13.36 19.49
CA VAL A 39 11.94 14.17 19.57
C VAL A 39 11.82 14.97 18.25
N PRO A 40 10.73 14.82 17.49
CA PRO A 40 10.58 15.52 16.22
C PRO A 40 10.55 17.03 16.44
N THR A 41 11.29 17.77 15.63
CA THR A 41 11.31 19.24 15.69
C THR A 41 10.02 19.82 15.08
N VAL A 42 9.64 21.03 15.50
CA VAL A 42 8.50 21.74 14.91
C VAL A 42 8.67 21.91 13.40
N ALA A 43 9.90 22.19 12.94
CA ALA A 43 10.22 22.26 11.52
C ALA A 43 9.90 20.96 10.79
N MET A 44 10.27 19.80 11.36
CA MET A 44 9.96 18.48 10.80
C MET A 44 8.45 18.22 10.71
N LEU A 45 7.68 18.59 11.73
CA LEU A 45 6.22 18.44 11.72
C LEU A 45 5.55 19.34 10.67
N VAL A 46 6.04 20.58 10.50
CA VAL A 46 5.57 21.49 9.44
C VAL A 46 5.89 20.94 8.06
N THR A 47 7.08 20.36 7.86
CA THR A 47 7.45 19.72 6.60
C THR A 47 6.56 18.52 6.29
N LEU A 48 6.26 17.67 7.28
CA LEU A 48 5.35 16.53 7.12
C LEU A 48 3.91 16.97 6.80
N ALA A 49 3.43 18.04 7.42
CA ALA A 49 2.11 18.60 7.12
C ALA A 49 2.03 19.24 5.73
N ALA A 50 3.15 19.77 5.22
CA ALA A 50 3.26 20.31 3.87
C ALA A 50 3.45 19.22 2.79
N ALA A 51 3.78 17.99 3.17
CA ALA A 51 3.91 16.87 2.25
C ALA A 51 2.51 16.38 1.84
N ASP A 52 2.25 16.32 0.53
CA ASP A 52 1.01 15.79 0.00
C ASP A 52 1.13 14.26 -0.21
N PRO A 53 0.43 13.43 0.59
CA PRO A 53 0.50 11.97 0.46
C PRO A 53 -0.05 11.46 -0.88
N SER A 54 -0.86 12.25 -1.59
CA SER A 54 -1.40 11.85 -2.90
C SER A 54 -0.32 11.84 -3.99
N ILE A 55 0.64 12.76 -3.92
CA ILE A 55 1.76 12.86 -4.88
C ILE A 55 2.68 11.65 -4.72
N GLU A 56 3.02 11.29 -3.49
CA GLU A 56 3.88 10.14 -3.21
C GLU A 56 3.18 8.82 -3.60
N ARG A 57 1.88 8.69 -3.33
CA ARG A 57 1.09 7.52 -3.77
C ARG A 57 1.10 7.39 -5.29
N ARG A 58 0.82 8.49 -6.01
CA ARG A 58 0.85 8.51 -7.48
C ARG A 58 2.22 8.15 -8.03
N ARG A 59 3.29 8.65 -7.40
CA ARG A 59 4.67 8.32 -7.78
C ARG A 59 4.94 6.81 -7.65
N LYS A 60 4.55 6.19 -6.54
CA LYS A 60 4.70 4.74 -6.34
C LYS A 60 3.93 3.95 -7.38
N GLN A 61 2.66 4.29 -7.60
CA GLN A 61 1.83 3.65 -8.63
C GLN A 61 2.40 3.81 -10.05
N ALA A 62 3.04 4.94 -10.35
CA ALA A 62 3.73 5.12 -11.63
C ALA A 62 4.95 4.20 -11.78
N VAL A 63 5.70 3.97 -10.71
CA VAL A 63 6.81 2.99 -10.69
C VAL A 63 6.28 1.57 -10.87
N ASP A 64 5.15 1.23 -10.25
CA ASP A 64 4.52 -0.08 -10.42
C ASP A 64 4.00 -0.27 -11.86
N ALA A 65 3.44 0.78 -12.48
CA ALA A 65 3.07 0.77 -13.90
C ALA A 65 4.28 0.50 -14.81
N GLU A 66 5.39 1.19 -14.56
CA GLU A 66 6.65 0.99 -15.29
C GLU A 66 7.17 -0.44 -15.13
N ARG A 67 7.10 -1.02 -13.93
CA ARG A 67 7.44 -2.43 -13.69
C ARG A 67 6.59 -3.37 -14.54
N GLY A 68 5.27 -3.14 -14.61
CA GLY A 68 4.36 -3.93 -15.43
C GLY A 68 4.68 -3.86 -16.93
N ILE A 69 4.93 -2.66 -17.44
CA ILE A 69 5.35 -2.44 -18.84
C ILE A 69 6.66 -3.18 -19.12
N ASN A 70 7.66 -3.06 -18.25
CA ASN A 70 8.94 -3.76 -18.41
C ASN A 70 8.79 -5.28 -18.37
N ALA A 71 7.90 -5.81 -17.52
CA ALA A 71 7.62 -7.25 -17.45
C ALA A 71 6.96 -7.76 -18.74
N LEU A 72 5.97 -7.03 -19.27
CA LEU A 72 5.35 -7.29 -20.57
C LEU A 72 6.37 -7.30 -21.70
N ASP A 73 7.26 -6.31 -21.73
CA ASP A 73 8.24 -6.14 -22.80
C ASP A 73 9.25 -7.29 -22.83
N LYS A 74 9.63 -7.81 -21.65
CA LYS A 74 10.45 -9.01 -21.52
C LYS A 74 9.68 -10.28 -21.91
N LEU A 75 8.44 -10.44 -21.45
CA LEU A 75 7.59 -11.57 -21.83
C LEU A 75 7.40 -11.65 -23.34
N HIS A 76 7.12 -10.52 -23.99
CA HIS A 76 6.95 -10.44 -25.43
C HIS A 76 8.20 -10.90 -26.20
N LYS A 77 9.39 -10.49 -25.75
CA LYS A 77 10.66 -10.94 -26.34
C LYS A 77 10.85 -12.44 -26.17
N GLU A 78 10.58 -12.97 -24.98
CA GLU A 78 10.70 -14.41 -24.71
C GLU A 78 9.73 -15.24 -25.58
N ILE A 79 8.46 -14.83 -25.68
CA ILE A 79 7.45 -15.45 -26.57
C ILE A 79 7.91 -15.41 -28.03
N ALA A 80 8.48 -14.28 -28.49
CA ALA A 80 8.98 -14.17 -29.86
C ALA A 80 10.17 -15.11 -30.14
N THR A 81 10.97 -15.43 -29.13
CA THR A 81 12.10 -16.36 -29.24
C THR A 81 11.75 -17.83 -28.96
N GLY A 82 10.53 -18.11 -28.49
CA GLY A 82 10.08 -19.45 -28.14
C GLY A 82 9.23 -19.47 -26.87
N THR A 83 9.56 -20.37 -25.94
CA THR A 83 8.78 -20.54 -24.71
C THR A 83 9.26 -19.57 -23.63
N PRO A 84 8.38 -18.75 -23.02
CA PRO A 84 8.75 -17.91 -21.89
C PRO A 84 9.11 -18.74 -20.66
N SER A 85 10.04 -18.22 -19.85
CA SER A 85 10.47 -18.86 -18.61
C SER A 85 9.34 -18.88 -17.57
N VAL A 86 9.33 -19.88 -16.70
CA VAL A 86 8.33 -19.99 -15.62
C VAL A 86 8.47 -18.81 -14.65
N GLU A 87 9.70 -18.36 -14.41
CA GLU A 87 10.01 -17.20 -13.60
C GLU A 87 9.40 -15.92 -14.18
N ARG A 88 9.46 -15.72 -15.50
CA ARG A 88 8.83 -14.59 -16.19
C ARG A 88 7.31 -14.60 -16.05
N LEU A 89 6.70 -15.77 -16.23
CA LEU A 89 5.25 -15.93 -16.11
C LEU A 89 4.79 -15.68 -14.67
N ARG A 90 5.54 -16.13 -13.68
CA ARG A 90 5.24 -15.84 -12.27
C ARG A 90 5.36 -14.35 -11.95
N GLU A 91 6.43 -13.69 -12.42
CA GLU A 91 6.65 -12.26 -12.19
C GLU A 91 5.47 -11.41 -12.71
N ILE A 92 4.94 -11.74 -13.89
CA ILE A 92 3.87 -10.95 -14.50
C ILE A 92 2.49 -11.25 -13.89
N VAL A 93 2.24 -12.50 -13.48
CA VAL A 93 1.04 -12.88 -12.72
C VAL A 93 1.04 -12.17 -11.37
N GLU A 94 2.15 -12.25 -10.63
CA GLU A 94 2.28 -11.57 -9.32
C GLU A 94 2.10 -10.06 -9.45
N TRP A 95 2.59 -9.44 -10.52
CA TRP A 95 2.36 -8.03 -10.77
C TRP A 95 0.86 -7.71 -10.98
N SER A 96 0.14 -8.52 -11.75
CA SER A 96 -1.29 -8.32 -12.02
C SER A 96 -2.14 -8.55 -10.78
N GLU A 97 -1.85 -9.59 -10.00
CA GLU A 97 -2.58 -9.91 -8.76
C GLU A 97 -2.40 -8.83 -7.66
N ASN A 98 -1.25 -8.16 -7.63
CA ASN A 98 -0.94 -7.13 -6.64
C ASN A 98 -1.22 -5.70 -7.14
N LEU A 99 -1.88 -5.56 -8.30
CA LEU A 99 -2.17 -4.26 -8.87
C LEU A 99 -3.20 -3.50 -8.03
N GLU A 100 -2.79 -2.39 -7.43
CA GLU A 100 -3.70 -1.52 -6.66
C GLU A 100 -4.43 -0.51 -7.57
N PRO A 101 -5.74 -0.28 -7.35
CA PRO A 101 -6.46 0.77 -8.06
C PRO A 101 -5.92 2.17 -7.72
N SER A 102 -5.88 3.05 -8.72
CA SER A 102 -5.45 4.44 -8.55
C SER A 102 -6.63 5.40 -8.44
N ASP A 103 -6.51 6.39 -7.55
CA ASP A 103 -7.46 7.51 -7.44
C ASP A 103 -7.26 8.54 -8.57
N ASP A 104 -6.09 8.53 -9.23
CA ASP A 104 -5.83 9.37 -10.40
C ASP A 104 -6.47 8.70 -11.65
N PRO A 105 -7.47 9.32 -12.28
CA PRO A 105 -8.20 8.70 -13.38
C PRO A 105 -7.32 8.40 -14.60
N VAL A 106 -6.27 9.20 -14.83
CA VAL A 106 -5.35 8.97 -15.96
C VAL A 106 -4.49 7.75 -15.68
N LEU A 107 -3.91 7.67 -14.48
CA LEU A 107 -3.08 6.54 -14.08
C LEU A 107 -3.91 5.26 -13.97
N ALA A 108 -5.14 5.34 -13.45
CA ALA A 108 -6.06 4.20 -13.38
C ALA A 108 -6.36 3.62 -14.77
N GLY A 109 -6.57 4.48 -15.77
CA GLY A 109 -6.75 4.04 -17.16
C GLY A 109 -5.52 3.31 -17.70
N ILE A 110 -4.32 3.88 -17.48
CA ILE A 110 -3.06 3.25 -17.91
C ILE A 110 -2.86 1.88 -17.24
N LEU A 111 -3.08 1.78 -15.93
CA LEU A 111 -2.94 0.52 -15.20
C LEU A 111 -3.93 -0.54 -15.69
N SER A 112 -5.18 -0.14 -15.99
CA SER A 112 -6.19 -1.04 -16.58
C SER A 112 -5.78 -1.54 -17.96
N ASP A 113 -5.20 -0.68 -18.80
CA ASP A 113 -4.74 -1.08 -20.13
C ASP A 113 -3.55 -2.05 -20.06
N ILE A 114 -2.62 -1.81 -19.13
CA ILE A 114 -1.50 -2.73 -18.87
C ILE A 114 -2.03 -4.07 -18.39
N ASP A 115 -2.93 -4.09 -17.41
CA ASP A 115 -3.52 -5.33 -16.89
C ASP A 115 -4.27 -6.13 -17.96
N LEU A 116 -5.08 -5.46 -18.78
CA LEU A 116 -5.72 -6.10 -19.93
C LEU A 116 -4.69 -6.74 -20.86
N ARG A 117 -3.58 -6.04 -21.12
CA ARG A 117 -2.51 -6.60 -21.97
C ARG A 117 -1.82 -7.79 -21.31
N VAL A 118 -1.59 -7.76 -20.00
CA VAL A 118 -1.04 -8.92 -19.25
C VAL A 118 -1.94 -10.12 -19.42
N ARG A 119 -3.26 -9.97 -19.18
CA ARG A 119 -4.22 -11.07 -19.36
C ARG A 119 -4.21 -11.63 -20.78
N VAL A 120 -4.12 -10.77 -21.79
CA VAL A 120 -4.03 -11.19 -23.19
C VAL A 120 -2.73 -11.94 -23.48
N GLU A 121 -1.58 -11.46 -23.03
CA GLU A 121 -0.29 -12.13 -23.28
C GLU A 121 -0.20 -13.48 -22.55
N LEU A 122 -0.69 -13.57 -21.32
CA LEU A 122 -0.76 -14.83 -20.57
C LEU A 122 -1.69 -15.85 -21.25
N ALA A 123 -2.82 -15.40 -21.79
CA ALA A 123 -3.74 -16.27 -22.52
C ALA A 123 -3.12 -16.86 -23.80
N LYS A 124 -2.15 -16.20 -24.43
CA LYS A 124 -1.45 -16.76 -25.61
C LYS A 124 -0.59 -17.98 -25.29
N VAL A 125 -0.24 -18.17 -24.01
CA VAL A 125 0.57 -19.28 -23.51
C VAL A 125 -0.22 -20.16 -22.54
N ASP A 126 -1.55 -20.09 -22.60
CA ASP A 126 -2.49 -20.87 -21.78
C ASP A 126 -2.33 -20.68 -20.25
N VAL A 127 -1.96 -19.48 -19.82
CA VAL A 127 -1.85 -19.07 -18.41
C VAL A 127 -2.95 -18.05 -18.07
N GLN A 128 -3.47 -18.11 -16.84
CA GLN A 128 -4.39 -17.13 -16.27
C GLN A 128 -3.65 -16.29 -15.21
N ALA A 129 -4.00 -15.01 -15.13
CA ALA A 129 -3.68 -14.14 -13.99
C ALA A 129 -4.91 -14.00 -13.09
#